data_AF-A0A4Y2HMY2-F1
#
_entry.id   AF-A0A4Y2HMY2-F1
#
_cell.length_a   1.000
_cell.length_b   1.000
_cell.length_c   1.000
_cell.angle_alpha   90.00
_cell.angle_beta   90.00
_cell.angle_gamma   90.00
#
_symmetry.space_group_name_H-M   'P 1'
#
loop_
_entity.id
_entity.type
_entity.pdbx_description
1 polymer ?
#
loop_
_entity_poly.entity_id
_entity_poly.type
_entity_poly.pdbx_seq_one_letter_code
_entity_poly.pdbx_strand_id
1 'polypeptide(L)'
;MCYIITTTAMFLSLLSTSYTMFIILRFFQAFGRTGITAVGFVLLMETVGPQYREGIGIAIQLGWAVGYVLLPGAAYFIRNWFWFQLFASVCFLPFLVAYKVMPESPRWLASRGRTKKLEKVLMKAAAVNGKEFKGDIKDLDIFQNNKEMEEKKAETIFEVLKMPNMRSSLFKMIYLWYAKKKKKICVR
;
A
#
# COMPACT_ATOMS: atom_id res chain seq x y z
N MET A 1 -4.47 4.32 11.29
CA MET A 1 -5.56 3.46 11.80
C MET A 1 -5.35 1.99 11.43
N CYS A 2 -5.33 1.61 10.14
CA CYS A 2 -5.16 0.20 9.72
C CYS A 2 -3.91 -0.48 10.28
N TYR A 3 -2.79 0.25 10.41
CA TYR A 3 -1.55 -0.28 10.98
C TYR A 3 -1.70 -0.72 12.44
N ILE A 4 -2.37 0.09 13.26
CA ILE A 4 -2.62 -0.20 14.67
C ILE A 4 -3.52 -1.44 14.78
N ILE A 5 -4.60 -1.48 13.98
CA ILE A 5 -5.54 -2.61 13.92
C ILE A 5 -4.81 -3.92 13.60
N THR A 6 -3.88 -3.91 12.64
CA THR A 6 -3.11 -5.13 12.32
C THR A 6 -2.21 -5.56 13.45
N THR A 7 -1.51 -4.63 14.10
CA THR A 7 -0.56 -4.96 15.16
C THR A 7 -1.29 -5.48 16.39
N THR A 8 -2.38 -4.84 16.81
CA THR A 8 -3.17 -5.28 17.96
C THR A 8 -3.84 -6.62 17.71
N ALA A 9 -4.42 -6.85 16.52
CA ALA A 9 -5.00 -8.14 16.15
C ALA A 9 -3.96 -9.27 16.12
N MET A 10 -2.71 -8.97 15.75
CA MET A 10 -1.63 -9.96 15.70
C MET A 10 -1.15 -10.35 17.09
N PHE A 11 -1.03 -9.39 18.01
CA PHE A 11 -0.72 -9.68 19.42
C PHE A 11 -1.88 -10.37 20.15
N LEU A 12 -3.13 -9.96 19.93
CA LEU A 12 -4.30 -10.65 20.49
C LEU A 12 -4.43 -12.09 20.01
N SER A 13 -4.00 -12.37 18.77
CA SER A 13 -3.99 -13.73 18.22
C SER A 13 -3.02 -14.68 18.94
N LEU A 14 -2.07 -14.17 19.74
CA LEU A 14 -1.20 -15.00 20.58
C LEU A 14 -1.88 -15.44 21.88
N LEU A 15 -2.85 -14.66 22.35
CA LEU A 15 -3.62 -14.93 23.58
C LEU A 15 -4.92 -15.70 23.31
N SER A 16 -5.19 -16.06 22.05
CA SER A 16 -6.44 -16.73 21.69
C SER A 16 -6.47 -18.15 22.23
N THR A 17 -7.42 -18.41 23.12
CA THR A 17 -7.68 -19.75 23.71
C THR A 17 -8.72 -20.55 22.93
N SER A 18 -9.50 -19.88 22.07
CA SER A 18 -10.56 -20.49 21.25
C SER A 18 -10.29 -20.33 19.75
N TYR A 19 -10.62 -21.36 18.98
CA TYR A 19 -10.49 -21.37 17.52
C TYR A 19 -11.32 -20.27 16.85
N THR A 20 -12.53 -20.00 17.35
CA THR A 20 -13.41 -18.94 16.82
C THR A 20 -12.79 -17.55 17.02
N MET A 21 -12.22 -17.30 18.19
CA MET A 21 -11.51 -16.06 18.50
C MET A 21 -10.31 -15.88 17.56
N PHE A 22 -9.56 -16.95 17.32
CA PHE A 22 -8.42 -16.93 16.40
C PHE A 22 -8.82 -16.56 14.97
N ILE A 23 -9.88 -17.14 14.41
CA ILE A 23 -10.36 -16.81 13.05
C ILE A 23 -10.78 -15.34 12.94
N ILE A 24 -11.55 -14.84 13.92
CA ILE A 24 -12.02 -13.45 13.91
C ILE A 24 -10.84 -12.49 13.92
N LEU A 25 -9.84 -12.73 14.76
CA LEU A 25 -8.63 -11.90 14.83
C LEU A 25 -7.82 -11.98 13.53
N ARG A 26 -7.71 -13.16 12.92
CA ARG A 26 -7.07 -13.34 11.60
C ARG A 26 -7.78 -12.56 10.50
N PHE A 27 -9.11 -12.48 10.55
CA PHE A 27 -9.88 -11.66 9.62
C PHE A 27 -9.53 -10.17 9.74
N PHE A 28 -9.55 -9.61 10.95
CA PHE A 28 -9.18 -8.20 11.17
C PHE A 28 -7.73 -7.91 10.80
N GLN A 29 -6.82 -8.84 11.11
CA GLN A 29 -5.43 -8.76 10.70
C GLN A 29 -5.30 -8.72 9.17
N ALA A 30 -5.99 -9.61 8.44
CA ALA A 30 -5.96 -9.65 6.98
C ALA A 30 -6.57 -8.39 6.36
N PHE A 31 -7.68 -7.91 6.90
CA PHE A 31 -8.34 -6.68 6.46
C PHE A 31 -7.40 -5.47 6.58
N GLY A 32 -6.82 -5.27 7.76
CA GLY A 32 -5.88 -4.18 7.99
C GLY A 32 -4.63 -4.30 7.11
N ARG A 33 -4.11 -5.52 6.92
CA ARG A 33 -2.91 -5.78 6.10
C ARG A 33 -3.15 -5.43 4.63
N THR A 34 -4.33 -5.75 4.12
CA THR A 34 -4.74 -5.42 2.76
C THR A 34 -4.81 -3.90 2.57
N GLY A 35 -5.41 -3.18 3.52
CA GLY A 35 -5.46 -1.72 3.48
C GLY A 35 -4.07 -1.07 3.53
N ILE A 36 -3.18 -1.54 4.41
CA ILE A 36 -1.79 -1.04 4.50
C ILE A 36 -1.05 -1.26 3.18
N THR A 37 -1.17 -2.45 2.60
CA THR A 37 -0.47 -2.79 1.36
C THR A 37 -0.97 -1.93 0.20
N ALA A 38 -2.29 -1.72 0.09
CA ALA A 38 -2.86 -0.87 -0.96
C ALA A 38 -2.42 0.59 -0.84
N VAL A 39 -2.54 1.19 0.35
CA VAL A 39 -2.15 2.60 0.58
C VAL A 39 -0.64 2.77 0.44
N GLY A 40 0.16 1.83 0.97
CA GLY A 40 1.62 1.86 0.87
C GLY A 40 2.10 1.76 -0.57
N PHE A 41 1.48 0.90 -1.39
CA PHE A 41 1.78 0.81 -2.82
C PHE A 41 1.49 2.12 -3.55
N VAL A 42 0.33 2.74 -3.30
CA VAL A 42 -0.02 4.04 -3.90
C VAL A 42 1.00 5.11 -3.48
N LEU A 43 1.30 5.23 -2.19
CA LEU A 43 2.26 6.21 -1.67
C LEU A 43 3.65 6.07 -2.32
N LEU A 44 4.11 4.83 -2.52
CA LEU A 44 5.39 4.55 -3.18
C LEU A 44 5.37 4.93 -4.65
N MET A 45 4.29 4.60 -5.38
CA MET A 45 4.16 4.94 -6.79
C MET A 45 4.00 6.45 -7.03
N GLU A 46 3.49 7.17 -6.03
CA GLU A 46 3.37 8.64 -6.06
C GLU A 46 4.68 9.35 -5.75
N THR A 47 5.53 8.77 -4.89
CA THR A 47 6.85 9.33 -4.55
C THR A 47 7.89 9.07 -5.65
N VAL A 48 7.68 8.03 -6.44
CA VAL A 48 8.59 7.61 -7.51
C VAL A 48 8.15 8.20 -8.86
N GLY A 49 9.13 8.70 -9.62
CA GLY A 49 8.91 9.20 -10.98
C GLY A 49 8.44 8.11 -11.96
N PRO A 50 7.71 8.45 -13.04
CA PRO A 50 7.07 7.49 -13.94
C PRO A 50 8.01 6.40 -14.49
N GLN A 51 9.27 6.74 -14.73
CA GLN A 51 10.27 5.85 -15.33
C GLN A 51 10.68 4.68 -14.42
N TYR A 52 10.62 4.84 -13.10
CA TYR A 52 11.07 3.81 -12.14
C TYR A 52 9.92 3.00 -11.54
N ARG A 53 8.67 3.35 -11.86
CA ARG A 53 7.46 2.73 -11.29
C ARG A 53 7.38 1.23 -11.57
N GLU A 54 7.73 0.80 -12.78
CA GLU A 54 7.67 -0.61 -13.16
C GLU A 54 8.72 -1.43 -12.42
N GLY A 55 9.96 -0.96 -12.37
CA GLY A 55 11.06 -1.63 -11.68
C GLY A 55 10.80 -1.77 -10.18
N ILE A 56 10.30 -0.71 -9.53
CA ILE A 56 9.95 -0.76 -8.11
C ILE A 56 8.74 -1.67 -7.86
N GLY A 57 7.74 -1.66 -8.74
CA GLY A 57 6.62 -2.59 -8.67
C GLY A 57 7.06 -4.06 -8.72
N ILE A 58 8.02 -4.38 -9.61
CA ILE A 58 8.62 -5.72 -9.69
C ILE A 58 9.42 -6.04 -8.42
N ALA A 59 10.23 -5.10 -7.92
CA ALA A 59 11.02 -5.29 -6.71
C ALA A 59 10.15 -5.61 -5.48
N ILE A 60 9.02 -4.92 -5.32
CA ILE A 60 8.04 -5.23 -4.26
C ILE A 60 7.55 -6.68 -4.41
N GLN A 61 7.14 -7.07 -5.62
CA GLN A 61 6.59 -8.40 -5.88
C GLN A 61 7.63 -9.51 -5.63
N LEU A 62 8.89 -9.26 -5.95
CA LEU A 62 10.01 -10.15 -5.62
C LEU A 62 10.21 -10.25 -4.11
N GLY A 63 10.15 -9.13 -3.38
CA GLY A 63 10.19 -9.14 -1.92
C GLY A 63 9.10 -10.01 -1.29
N TRP A 64 7.88 -9.95 -1.83
CA TRP A 64 6.79 -10.87 -1.44
C TRP A 64 7.12 -12.33 -1.73
N ALA A 65 7.67 -12.63 -2.91
CA ALA A 65 8.03 -14.00 -3.29
C ALA A 65 9.10 -14.57 -2.34
N VAL A 66 10.14 -13.79 -2.06
CA VAL A 66 11.21 -14.16 -1.10
C VAL A 66 10.63 -14.41 0.29
N GLY A 67 9.74 -13.53 0.76
CA GLY A 67 9.05 -13.72 2.04
C GLY A 67 8.25 -15.02 2.11
N TYR A 68 7.53 -15.39 1.04
CA TYR A 68 6.78 -16.65 0.98
C TYR A 68 7.66 -17.90 0.97
N VAL A 69 8.88 -17.83 0.43
CA VAL A 69 9.84 -18.94 0.45
C VAL A 69 10.54 -19.04 1.81
N LEU A 70 10.84 -17.91 2.45
CA LEU A 70 11.48 -17.89 3.77
C LEU A 70 10.54 -18.36 4.89
N LEU A 71 9.23 -18.05 4.79
CA LEU A 71 8.23 -18.44 5.79
C LEU A 71 8.22 -19.95 6.12
N PRO A 72 8.11 -20.88 5.16
CA PRO A 72 8.15 -22.32 5.44
C PRO A 72 9.53 -22.76 5.94
N GLY A 73 10.61 -22.12 5.49
CA GLY A 73 11.95 -22.34 6.04
C GLY A 73 12.00 -22.04 7.54
N ALA A 74 11.47 -20.89 7.96
CA ALA A 74 11.37 -20.53 9.38
C ALA A 74 10.43 -21.47 10.17
N ALA A 75 9.33 -21.91 9.54
CA ALA A 75 8.39 -22.87 10.16
C ALA A 75 9.00 -24.27 10.36
N TYR A 76 10.00 -24.65 9.53
CA TYR A 76 10.73 -25.90 9.71
C TYR A 76 11.55 -25.92 11.01
N PHE A 77 12.23 -24.80 11.32
CA PHE A 77 13.02 -24.66 12.55
C PHE A 77 12.14 -24.42 13.78
N ILE A 78 11.07 -23.64 13.65
CA ILE A 78 10.17 -23.32 14.77
C ILE A 78 8.86 -24.09 14.61
N ARG A 79 8.84 -25.31 15.15
CA ARG A 79 7.67 -26.21 15.06
C ARG A 79 6.48 -25.76 15.91
N ASN A 80 6.74 -25.00 16.98
CA ASN A 80 5.71 -24.50 17.88
C ASN A 80 5.02 -23.26 17.29
N TRP A 81 3.71 -23.35 17.08
CA TRP A 81 2.90 -22.30 16.46
C TRP A 81 2.98 -20.95 17.19
N PHE A 82 3.06 -20.97 18.52
CA PHE A 82 3.16 -19.77 19.36
C PHE A 82 4.47 -19.02 19.09
N TRP A 83 5.60 -19.72 19.15
CA TRP A 83 6.93 -19.16 18.91
C TRP A 83 7.08 -18.65 17.47
N PHE A 84 6.51 -19.36 16.50
CA PHE A 84 6.49 -18.92 15.11
C PHE A 84 5.70 -17.62 14.93
N GLN A 85 4.52 -17.52 15.55
CA GLN A 85 3.70 -16.31 15.48
C GLN A 85 4.32 -15.14 16.24
N LEU A 86 5.00 -15.40 17.37
CA LEU A 86 5.75 -14.39 18.10
C LEU A 86 6.92 -13.85 17.26
N PHE A 87 7.70 -14.74 16.64
CA PHE A 87 8.78 -14.36 15.73
C PHE A 87 8.26 -13.47 14.58
N ALA A 88 7.17 -13.88 13.92
CA ALA A 88 6.53 -13.08 12.88
C ALA A 88 6.06 -11.71 13.39
N SER A 89 5.65 -11.62 14.65
CA SER A 89 5.23 -10.38 15.30
C SER A 89 6.35 -9.42 15.60
N VAL A 90 7.46 -9.95 16.11
CA VAL A 90 8.68 -9.17 16.34
C VAL A 90 9.24 -8.65 15.02
N CYS A 91 9.28 -9.48 13.97
CA CYS A 91 9.73 -9.04 12.64
C CYS A 91 8.87 -7.93 12.02
N PHE A 92 7.61 -7.77 12.44
CA PHE A 92 6.73 -6.72 11.94
C PHE A 92 6.86 -5.39 12.68
N LEU A 93 7.35 -5.38 13.93
CA LEU A 93 7.47 -4.17 14.76
C LEU A 93 8.36 -3.06 14.16
N PRO A 94 9.52 -3.34 13.52
CA PRO A 94 10.35 -2.28 12.93
C PRO A 94 9.63 -1.46 11.86
N PHE A 95 8.71 -2.07 11.12
CA PHE A 95 7.92 -1.37 10.10
C PHE A 95 6.98 -0.31 10.71
N LEU A 96 6.64 -0.43 12.00
CA LEU A 96 5.81 0.51 12.75
C LEU A 96 6.56 1.83 12.98
N VAL A 97 7.86 1.72 13.27
CA VAL A 97 8.76 2.86 13.39
C VAL A 97 9.03 3.47 12.02
N ALA A 98 9.29 2.64 11.01
CA ALA A 98 9.52 3.10 9.63
C ALA A 98 8.34 3.92 9.07
N TYR A 99 7.11 3.57 9.41
CA TYR A 99 5.92 4.33 9.01
C TYR A 99 5.94 5.78 9.52
N LYS A 100 6.45 6.05 10.73
CA LYS A 100 6.56 7.43 11.25
C LYS A 100 7.58 8.28 10.50
N VAL A 101 8.57 7.65 9.88
CA VAL A 101 9.66 8.34 9.18
C VAL A 101 9.29 8.63 7.72
N MET A 102 8.36 7.86 7.14
CA MET A 102 7.93 8.06 5.76
C MET A 102 7.25 9.43 5.55
N PRO A 103 7.64 10.19 4.51
CA PRO A 103 6.96 11.41 4.15
C PRO A 103 5.53 11.13 3.66
N GLU A 104 4.61 12.04 3.94
CA GLU A 104 3.25 11.99 3.40
C GLU A 104 3.26 12.21 1.86
N SER A 105 2.22 11.72 1.18
CA SER A 105 2.07 11.86 -0.28
C SER A 105 2.09 13.34 -0.71
N PRO A 106 2.95 13.73 -1.68
CA PRO A 106 2.97 15.08 -2.23
C PRO A 106 1.62 15.50 -2.84
N ARG A 107 0.92 14.56 -3.49
CA ARG A 107 -0.39 14.81 -4.12
C ARG A 107 -1.47 15.09 -3.09
N TRP A 108 -1.49 14.33 -2.00
CA TRP A 108 -2.43 14.54 -0.89
C TRP A 108 -2.18 15.86 -0.16
N LEU A 109 -0.90 16.21 0.04
CA LEU A 109 -0.53 17.51 0.62
C LEU A 109 -0.95 18.68 -0.28
N ALA A 110 -0.80 18.53 -1.59
CA ALA A 110 -1.23 19.52 -2.58
C ALA A 110 -2.76 19.68 -2.60
N SER A 111 -3.53 18.59 -2.63
CA SER A 111 -5.01 18.66 -2.63
C SER A 111 -5.60 19.19 -1.33
N ARG A 112 -4.89 19.02 -0.19
CA ARG A 112 -5.28 19.63 1.09
C ARG A 112 -4.80 21.07 1.27
N GLY A 113 -4.18 21.68 0.25
CA GLY A 113 -3.65 23.05 0.31
C GLY A 113 -2.52 23.23 1.33
N ARG A 114 -1.86 22.15 1.76
CA ARG A 114 -0.82 22.17 2.81
C ARG A 114 0.57 22.49 2.22
N THR A 115 0.70 23.68 1.66
CA THR A 115 1.89 24.15 0.93
C THR A 115 3.19 24.06 1.76
N LYS A 116 3.18 24.48 3.03
CA LYS A 116 4.37 24.44 3.91
C LYS A 116 4.92 23.03 4.16
N LYS A 117 4.04 22.02 4.26
CA LYS A 117 4.47 20.62 4.44
C LYS A 117 4.96 20.03 3.13
N LEU A 118 4.28 20.36 2.03
CA LEU A 118 4.66 19.94 0.69
C LEU A 118 6.07 20.44 0.34
N GLU A 119 6.36 21.71 0.61
CA GLU A 119 7.69 22.31 0.41
C GLU A 119 8.78 21.52 1.13
N LYS A 120 8.59 21.19 2.41
CA LYS A 120 9.55 20.39 3.18
C LYS A 120 9.78 19.00 2.59
N VAL A 121 8.73 18.35 2.08
CA VAL A 121 8.84 17.03 1.44
C VAL A 121 9.58 17.15 0.10
N LEU A 122 9.27 18.17 -0.70
CA LEU A 122 9.92 18.42 -1.99
C LEU A 122 11.39 18.83 -1.83
N MET A 123 11.72 19.68 -0.87
CA MET A 123 13.11 20.04 -0.55
C MET A 123 13.92 18.82 -0.11
N LYS A 124 13.35 17.95 0.74
CA LYS A 124 14.02 16.68 1.11
C LYS A 124 14.22 15.78 -0.11
N ALA A 125 13.20 15.64 -0.96
CA ALA A 125 13.31 14.84 -2.18
C ALA A 125 14.34 15.43 -3.16
N ALA A 126 14.40 16.75 -3.29
CA ALA A 126 15.36 17.45 -4.14
C ALA A 126 16.79 17.27 -3.62
N ALA A 127 17.00 17.38 -2.30
CA ALA A 127 18.28 17.11 -1.66
C ALA A 127 18.76 15.66 -1.87
N VAL A 128 17.86 14.68 -1.73
CA VAL A 128 18.18 13.26 -2.00
C VAL A 128 18.54 13.04 -3.48
N ASN A 129 17.91 13.77 -4.40
CA ASN A 129 18.17 13.70 -5.83
C ASN A 129 19.31 14.63 -6.30
N GLY A 130 20.02 15.32 -5.39
CA GLY A 130 21.10 16.25 -5.72
C GLY A 130 20.68 17.47 -6.55
N LYS A 131 19.40 17.86 -6.49
CA LYS A 131 18.86 19.04 -7.21
C LYS A 131 18.47 20.13 -6.22
N GLU A 132 18.65 21.39 -6.60
CA GLU A 132 18.12 22.54 -5.85
C GLU A 132 16.65 22.76 -6.21
N PHE A 133 15.79 22.87 -5.20
CA PHE A 133 14.39 23.25 -5.39
C PHE A 133 14.29 24.77 -5.56
N LYS A 134 14.14 25.26 -6.79
CA LYS A 134 14.11 26.70 -7.14
C LYS A 134 12.77 27.19 -7.73
N GLY A 135 11.69 26.41 -7.64
CA GLY A 135 10.38 26.76 -8.23
C GLY A 135 9.32 27.15 -7.21
N ASP A 136 8.37 28.02 -7.59
CA ASP A 136 7.17 28.29 -6.80
C ASP A 136 6.28 27.02 -6.79
N ILE A 137 5.82 26.63 -5.62
CA ILE A 137 5.09 25.38 -5.37
C ILE A 137 3.79 25.33 -6.18
N LYS A 138 3.22 26.50 -6.51
CA LYS A 138 1.97 26.66 -7.26
C LYS A 138 2.08 26.32 -8.75
N ASP A 139 3.29 26.37 -9.31
CA ASP A 139 3.53 26.09 -10.74
C ASP A 139 3.84 24.60 -11.01
N LEU A 140 3.90 23.78 -9.96
CA LEU A 140 4.06 22.35 -10.12
C LEU A 140 2.82 21.75 -10.79
N ASP A 141 3.03 20.92 -11.83
CA ASP A 141 1.99 20.14 -12.52
C ASP A 141 1.04 19.39 -11.57
N ILE A 142 1.48 19.13 -10.34
CA ILE A 142 0.71 18.49 -9.27
C ILE A 142 -0.53 19.34 -8.90
N PHE A 143 -0.41 20.68 -8.86
CA PHE A 143 -1.54 21.57 -8.54
C PHE A 143 -2.49 21.76 -9.72
N GLN A 144 -1.99 21.80 -10.96
CA GLN A 144 -2.83 21.90 -12.15
C GLN A 144 -3.66 20.63 -12.33
N ASN A 145 -3.03 19.45 -12.28
CA ASN A 145 -3.74 18.16 -12.33
C ASN A 145 -4.72 17.97 -11.16
N ASN A 146 -4.41 18.51 -9.97
CA ASN A 146 -5.32 18.45 -8.83
C ASN A 146 -6.52 19.38 -9.00
N LYS A 147 -6.36 20.60 -9.55
CA LYS A 147 -7.49 21.49 -9.87
C LYS A 147 -8.45 20.85 -10.89
N GLU A 148 -7.91 20.22 -11.93
CA GLU A 148 -8.71 19.46 -12.90
C GLU A 148 -9.44 18.27 -12.25
N MET A 149 -8.83 17.62 -11.24
CA MET A 149 -9.48 16.56 -10.46
C MET A 149 -10.50 17.08 -9.45
N GLU A 150 -10.34 18.28 -8.90
CA GLU A 150 -11.36 18.91 -8.02
C GLU A 150 -12.57 19.41 -8.82
N GLU A 151 -12.35 19.94 -10.02
CA GLU A 151 -13.42 20.30 -10.96
C GLU A 151 -14.21 19.06 -11.43
N LYS A 152 -13.52 17.93 -11.62
CA LYS A 152 -14.14 16.61 -11.79
C LYS A 152 -14.55 16.04 -10.44
N LYS A 153 -15.57 16.67 -9.84
CA LYS A 153 -16.22 16.30 -8.58
C LYS A 153 -16.19 14.78 -8.33
N ALA A 154 -15.79 14.36 -7.13
CA ALA A 154 -15.67 12.96 -6.74
C ALA A 154 -17.00 12.21 -6.97
N GLU A 155 -17.13 11.62 -8.14
CA GLU A 155 -18.27 10.79 -8.50
C GLU A 155 -18.29 9.59 -7.56
N THR A 156 -19.41 9.42 -6.87
CA THR A 156 -19.59 8.28 -5.97
C THR A 156 -19.39 6.99 -6.77
N ILE A 157 -18.95 5.89 -6.15
CA ILE A 157 -18.72 4.59 -6.84
C ILE A 157 -19.92 4.20 -7.73
N PHE A 158 -21.13 4.59 -7.31
CA PHE A 158 -22.38 4.37 -8.04
C PHE A 158 -22.55 5.23 -9.30
N GLU A 159 -22.00 6.45 -9.33
CA GLU A 159 -21.98 7.34 -10.50
C GLU A 159 -20.95 6.89 -11.53
N VAL A 160 -19.78 6.41 -11.07
CA VAL A 160 -18.77 5.78 -11.94
C VAL A 160 -19.33 4.54 -12.66
N LEU A 161 -20.23 3.80 -12.00
CA LEU A 161 -20.92 2.65 -12.60
C LEU A 161 -21.99 3.05 -13.63
N LYS A 162 -22.54 4.27 -13.54
CA LYS A 162 -23.50 4.80 -14.52
C LYS A 162 -22.80 5.24 -15.81
N MET A 163 -21.51 5.58 -15.76
CA MET A 163 -20.73 5.94 -16.95
C MET A 163 -20.43 4.71 -17.84
N PRO A 164 -20.91 4.68 -19.11
CA PRO A 164 -20.80 3.51 -19.96
C PRO A 164 -19.34 3.13 -20.31
N ASN A 165 -18.46 4.11 -20.51
CA ASN A 165 -17.05 3.88 -20.84
C ASN A 165 -16.23 3.39 -19.63
N MET A 166 -16.52 3.91 -18.44
CA MET A 166 -15.86 3.51 -17.19
C MET A 166 -16.32 2.12 -16.74
N ARG A 167 -17.62 1.80 -16.88
CA ARG A 167 -18.17 0.47 -16.58
C ARG A 167 -17.52 -0.62 -17.45
N SER A 168 -17.33 -0.37 -18.75
CA SER A 168 -16.63 -1.32 -19.64
C SER A 168 -15.17 -1.53 -19.21
N SER A 169 -14.47 -0.46 -18.84
CA SER A 169 -13.09 -0.53 -18.35
C SER A 169 -12.97 -1.26 -17.01
N LEU A 170 -13.92 -1.04 -16.10
CA LEU A 170 -14.03 -1.75 -14.82
C LEU A 170 -14.27 -3.25 -15.05
N PHE A 171 -15.23 -3.62 -15.89
CA PHE A 171 -15.46 -5.02 -16.24
C PHE A 171 -14.27 -5.65 -16.93
N LYS A 172 -13.57 -4.93 -17.81
CA LYS A 172 -12.33 -5.43 -18.41
C LYS A 172 -11.25 -5.64 -17.35
N MET A 173 -11.10 -4.75 -16.37
CA MET A 173 -10.15 -4.95 -15.26
C MET A 173 -10.54 -6.15 -14.38
N ILE A 174 -11.82 -6.28 -14.01
CA ILE A 174 -12.33 -7.41 -13.22
C ILE A 174 -12.16 -8.73 -14.00
N TYR A 175 -12.53 -8.72 -15.27
CA TYR A 175 -12.39 -9.85 -16.18
C TYR A 175 -10.93 -10.21 -16.38
N LEU A 176 -10.04 -9.24 -16.64
CA LEU A 176 -8.60 -9.48 -16.75
C LEU A 176 -8.02 -10.01 -15.45
N TRP A 177 -8.48 -9.54 -14.29
CA TRP A 177 -8.05 -10.07 -13.00
C TRP A 177 -8.48 -11.53 -12.82
N TYR A 178 -9.74 -11.87 -13.15
CA TYR A 178 -10.24 -13.25 -13.13
C TYR A 178 -9.60 -14.15 -14.20
N ALA A 179 -9.39 -13.63 -15.41
CA ALA A 179 -8.88 -14.35 -16.57
C ALA A 179 -7.36 -14.55 -16.50
N LYS A 180 -6.58 -13.58 -16.02
CA LYS A 180 -5.16 -13.79 -15.68
C LYS A 180 -5.02 -14.86 -14.60
N LYS A 181 -5.95 -14.93 -13.64
CA LYS A 181 -5.97 -15.98 -12.62
C LYS A 181 -6.23 -17.36 -13.24
N LYS A 182 -7.10 -17.47 -14.25
CA LYS A 182 -7.34 -18.72 -15.02
C LYS A 182 -6.19 -19.11 -15.96
N LYS A 183 -5.54 -18.17 -16.65
CA LYS A 183 -4.42 -18.49 -17.57
C LYS A 183 -3.18 -19.07 -16.87
N LYS A 184 -2.98 -18.81 -15.57
CA LYS A 184 -1.94 -19.48 -14.76
C LYS A 184 -2.29 -20.91 -14.34
N ILE A 185 -3.52 -21.38 -14.55
CA ILE A 185 -3.98 -22.74 -14.18
C ILE A 185 -4.04 -23.66 -15.41
N CYS A 186 -4.11 -23.13 -16.64
CA CYS A 186 -4.18 -23.91 -17.89
C CYS A 186 -2.86 -24.02 -18.67
N VAL A 187 -1.72 -23.66 -18.08
CA VAL A 187 -0.39 -24.00 -18.63
C VAL A 187 0.33 -24.87 -17.61
N ARG A 188 -0.15 -26.10 -17.49
CA ARG A 188 0.65 -27.26 -17.10
C ARG A 188 -0.03 -28.52 -17.62
#